data_AF-A0A6B2TAU0-F1
#
_entry.id   AF-A0A6B2TAU0-F1
#
_cell.length_a   1.000
_cell.length_b   1.000
_cell.length_c   1.000
_cell.angle_alpha   90.00
_cell.angle_beta   90.00
_cell.angle_gamma   90.00
#
_symmetry.space_group_name_H-M   'P 1'
#
loop_
_entity.id
_entity.type
_entity.pdbx_description
1 polymer ?
#
loop_
_entity_poly.entity_id
_entity_poly.type
_entity_poly.pdbx_seq_one_letter_code
_entity_poly.pdbx_strand_id
1 'polypeptide(L)'
;LPAAAAELGLAADDPDAAAYASEAWRVAVDTGLIDVTDAEEDGAEGTVTQGEDLAVLSGGSPQDVLAVWLGALDTVYADATVPDMENLLDVLEENGQVDFDELGWDPQAEADFLDGVLGNLYLLTVGDAAGGESPVPLPALAASMIVPDDMGEPTDDVLEQVSDAMMKLDDQFRLFEPLGLVEYQPVDEALMADIDDETAQPEQAPVDDEDVSRYGMVRLTPLGLYGVRARMLEAGVDAPAVGDLADKGADVLLDGTAGFPQHAAQAEIEQWLAGHEPLDAARE
;
A
#
# COMPACT_ATOMS: atom_id res chain seq x y z
N LEU A 1 5.12 26.29 -1.98
CA LEU A 1 4.17 25.16 -2.15
C LEU A 1 3.04 25.47 -3.13
N PRO A 2 2.20 26.52 -2.99
CA PRO A 2 1.07 26.73 -3.93
C PRO A 2 1.48 26.91 -5.40
N ALA A 3 2.61 27.58 -5.67
CA ALA A 3 3.15 27.68 -7.02
C ALA A 3 3.66 26.34 -7.57
N ALA A 4 4.22 25.48 -6.72
CA ALA A 4 4.69 24.15 -7.12
C ALA A 4 3.52 23.22 -7.44
N ALA A 5 2.45 23.25 -6.64
CA ALA A 5 1.21 22.52 -6.91
C ALA A 5 0.62 22.87 -8.29
N ALA A 6 0.65 24.16 -8.65
CA ALA A 6 0.19 24.61 -9.97
C ALA A 6 1.07 24.06 -11.12
N GLU A 7 2.39 23.98 -10.95
CA GLU A 7 3.31 23.39 -11.94
C GLU A 7 3.11 21.88 -12.10
N LEU A 8 2.69 21.19 -11.03
CA LEU A 8 2.31 19.77 -11.06
C LEU A 8 0.92 19.53 -11.68
N GLY A 9 0.20 20.59 -12.05
CA GLY A 9 -1.13 20.50 -12.65
C GLY A 9 -2.24 20.17 -11.65
N LEU A 10 -1.98 20.31 -10.36
CA LEU A 10 -2.98 20.12 -9.31
C LEU A 10 -4.00 21.27 -9.35
N ALA A 11 -5.26 20.96 -9.04
CA ALA A 11 -6.34 21.92 -9.09
C ALA A 11 -6.14 23.01 -8.02
N ALA A 12 -6.32 24.28 -8.39
CA ALA A 12 -6.06 25.40 -7.48
C ALA A 12 -7.12 25.53 -6.36
N ASP A 13 -8.27 24.89 -6.53
CA ASP A 13 -9.37 24.81 -5.58
C ASP A 13 -9.35 23.54 -4.72
N ASP A 14 -8.42 22.62 -4.98
CA ASP A 14 -8.17 21.46 -4.13
C ASP A 14 -7.41 21.91 -2.85
N PRO A 15 -7.99 21.72 -1.65
CA PRO A 15 -7.36 22.10 -0.39
C PRO A 15 -6.04 21.36 -0.12
N ASP A 16 -5.87 20.16 -0.70
CA ASP A 16 -4.75 19.25 -0.42
C ASP A 16 -3.62 19.40 -1.44
N ALA A 17 -3.80 20.22 -2.48
CA ALA A 17 -2.82 20.42 -3.55
C ALA A 17 -1.42 20.82 -3.04
N ALA A 18 -1.34 21.58 -1.94
CA ALA A 18 -0.08 21.96 -1.33
C ALA A 18 0.61 20.81 -0.58
N ALA A 19 -0.17 19.90 0.02
CA ALA A 19 0.33 18.71 0.69
C ALA A 19 0.90 17.71 -0.32
N TYR A 20 0.13 17.40 -1.38
CA TYR A 20 0.60 16.56 -2.49
C TYR A 20 1.87 17.09 -3.15
N ALA A 21 1.98 18.41 -3.34
CA ALA A 21 3.20 19.01 -3.87
C ALA A 21 4.41 18.87 -2.91
N SER A 22 4.16 18.86 -1.61
CA SER A 22 5.20 18.63 -0.60
C SER A 22 5.64 17.17 -0.56
N GLU A 23 4.70 16.24 -0.65
CA GLU A 23 4.97 14.79 -0.71
C GLU A 23 5.76 14.43 -1.96
N ALA A 24 5.32 14.91 -3.14
CA ALA A 24 6.04 14.71 -4.39
C ALA A 24 7.48 15.23 -4.33
N TRP A 25 7.70 16.33 -3.60
CA TRP A 25 9.04 16.87 -3.38
C TRP A 25 9.90 15.95 -2.51
N ARG A 26 9.36 15.45 -1.40
CA ARG A 26 10.07 14.49 -0.53
C ARG A 26 10.46 13.23 -1.30
N VAL A 27 9.51 12.62 -2.01
CA VAL A 27 9.77 11.47 -2.88
C VAL A 27 10.87 11.78 -3.88
N ALA A 28 10.84 12.95 -4.53
CA ALA A 28 11.87 13.31 -5.50
C ALA A 28 13.28 13.45 -4.88
N VAL A 29 13.38 13.93 -3.63
CA VAL A 29 14.65 14.00 -2.90
C VAL A 29 15.13 12.59 -2.54
N ASP A 30 14.28 11.79 -1.92
CA ASP A 30 14.65 10.48 -1.36
C ASP A 30 14.94 9.44 -2.45
N THR A 31 14.37 9.63 -3.64
CA THR A 31 14.65 8.80 -4.83
C THR A 31 15.75 9.33 -5.73
N GLY A 32 16.47 10.39 -5.33
CA GLY A 32 17.58 10.93 -6.12
C GLY A 32 17.16 11.56 -7.45
N LEU A 33 15.88 11.89 -7.63
CA LEU A 33 15.40 12.62 -8.81
C LEU A 33 15.85 14.08 -8.79
N ILE A 34 16.00 14.64 -7.59
CA ILE A 34 16.54 15.98 -7.38
C ILE A 34 17.61 15.98 -6.29
N ASP A 35 18.60 16.85 -6.45
CA ASP A 35 19.62 17.12 -5.45
C ASP A 35 19.34 18.48 -4.82
N VAL A 36 19.28 18.53 -3.50
CA VAL A 36 19.10 19.77 -2.73
C VAL A 36 20.44 20.15 -2.11
N THR A 37 20.87 21.39 -2.33
CA THR A 37 22.05 21.97 -1.70
C THR A 37 21.62 23.12 -0.79
N ASP A 38 21.93 22.99 0.49
CA ASP A 38 21.66 24.03 1.47
C ASP A 38 22.47 25.30 1.19
N ALA A 39 21.93 26.43 1.64
CA ALA A 39 22.62 27.70 1.57
C ALA A 39 23.84 27.72 2.50
N GLU A 40 25.00 28.09 1.97
CA GLU A 40 26.25 28.20 2.75
C GLU A 40 26.25 29.39 3.73
N GLU A 41 25.41 30.39 3.50
CA GLU A 41 25.29 31.62 4.30
C GLU A 41 23.90 31.78 4.92
N ASP A 42 23.86 32.21 6.18
CA ASP A 42 22.61 32.53 6.88
C ASP A 42 21.79 33.58 6.11
N GLY A 43 20.61 33.18 5.64
CA GLY A 43 19.68 34.04 4.89
C GLY A 43 19.81 33.97 3.37
N ALA A 44 20.71 33.14 2.82
CA ALA A 44 20.66 32.74 1.43
C ALA A 44 19.66 31.59 1.21
N GLU A 45 19.13 31.49 -0.01
CA GLU A 45 18.21 30.41 -0.40
C GLU A 45 19.02 29.19 -0.87
N GLY A 46 18.60 27.98 -0.47
CA GLY A 46 19.15 26.74 -0.99
C GLY A 46 18.85 26.58 -2.49
N THR A 47 19.62 25.74 -3.18
CA THR A 47 19.45 25.46 -4.61
C THR A 47 19.08 24.01 -4.86
N VAL A 48 18.37 23.77 -5.95
CA VAL A 48 17.92 22.44 -6.37
C VAL A 48 18.43 22.16 -7.77
N THR A 49 19.03 20.99 -7.97
CA THR A 49 19.49 20.51 -9.28
C THR A 49 18.86 19.17 -9.64
N GLN A 50 18.96 18.77 -10.90
CA GLN A 50 18.57 17.43 -11.32
C GLN A 50 19.49 16.40 -10.67
N GLY A 51 18.90 15.40 -10.03
CA GLY A 51 19.64 14.25 -9.50
C GLY A 51 19.93 13.22 -10.58
N GLU A 52 20.77 12.24 -10.25
CA GLU A 52 21.25 11.24 -11.20
C GLU A 52 20.15 10.29 -11.70
N ASP A 53 19.16 9.99 -10.85
CA ASP A 53 18.10 9.04 -11.15
C ASP A 53 17.00 9.61 -12.05
N LEU A 54 16.96 10.94 -12.25
CA LEU A 54 16.04 11.56 -13.21
C LEU A 54 16.30 11.09 -14.65
N ALA A 55 17.57 10.84 -15.00
CA ALA A 55 17.92 10.33 -16.33
C ALA A 55 17.45 8.88 -16.53
N VAL A 56 17.35 8.09 -15.45
CA VAL A 56 16.87 6.71 -15.47
C VAL A 56 15.41 6.65 -15.91
N LEU A 57 14.56 7.58 -15.44
CA LEU A 57 13.14 7.61 -15.79
C LEU A 57 12.86 7.80 -17.30
N SER A 58 13.78 8.43 -18.03
CA SER A 58 13.60 8.76 -19.46
C SER A 58 14.49 7.96 -20.41
N GLY A 59 15.52 7.27 -19.89
CA GLY A 59 16.50 6.56 -20.70
C GLY A 59 16.92 5.17 -20.17
N GLY A 60 16.43 4.76 -19.01
CA GLY A 60 16.71 3.47 -18.39
C GLY A 60 15.92 2.30 -19.00
N SER A 61 16.26 1.08 -18.56
CA SER A 61 15.43 -0.09 -18.81
C SER A 61 14.16 -0.05 -17.92
N PRO A 62 13.11 -0.81 -18.25
CA PRO A 62 11.93 -0.91 -17.38
C PRO A 62 12.28 -1.33 -15.95
N GLN A 63 13.27 -2.20 -15.77
CA GLN A 63 13.73 -2.62 -14.45
C GLN A 63 14.37 -1.47 -13.67
N ASP A 64 15.12 -0.59 -14.34
CA ASP A 64 15.74 0.57 -13.69
C ASP A 64 14.66 1.57 -13.25
N VAL A 65 13.63 1.78 -14.05
CA VAL A 65 12.47 2.62 -13.68
C VAL A 65 11.72 2.03 -12.48
N LEU A 66 11.52 0.70 -12.45
CA LEU A 66 10.89 0.03 -11.32
C LEU A 66 11.74 0.11 -10.04
N ALA A 67 13.07 0.12 -10.15
CA ALA A 67 13.95 0.31 -9.00
C ALA A 67 13.78 1.72 -8.39
N VAL A 68 13.68 2.76 -9.21
CA VAL A 68 13.38 4.12 -8.74
C VAL A 68 12.00 4.17 -8.09
N TRP A 69 11.00 3.52 -8.69
CA TRP A 69 9.65 3.44 -8.12
C TRP A 69 9.62 2.68 -6.78
N LEU A 70 10.42 1.63 -6.60
CA LEU A 70 10.55 0.94 -5.30
C LEU A 70 11.13 1.87 -4.22
N GLY A 71 12.11 2.72 -4.58
CA GLY A 71 12.60 3.75 -3.65
C GLY A 71 11.52 4.78 -3.28
N ALA A 72 10.66 5.14 -4.24
CA ALA A 72 9.51 6.01 -3.96
C ALA A 72 8.51 5.32 -3.02
N LEU A 73 8.28 4.01 -3.23
CA LEU A 73 7.46 3.19 -2.34
C LEU A 73 8.01 3.16 -0.93
N ASP A 74 9.32 2.96 -0.74
CA ASP A 74 9.93 2.96 0.59
C ASP A 74 9.76 4.32 1.29
N THR A 75 9.82 5.42 0.53
CA THR A 75 9.60 6.77 1.05
C THR A 75 8.16 6.95 1.53
N VAL A 76 7.18 6.62 0.69
CA VAL A 76 5.75 6.73 1.04
C VAL A 76 5.37 5.75 2.15
N TYR A 77 5.96 4.56 2.16
CA TYR A 77 5.76 3.56 3.19
C TYR A 77 6.24 4.08 4.56
N ALA A 78 7.42 4.70 4.61
CA ALA A 78 7.93 5.31 5.84
C ALA A 78 6.94 6.36 6.37
N ASP A 79 6.44 7.24 5.50
CA ASP A 79 5.43 8.24 5.85
C ASP A 79 4.12 7.59 6.35
N ALA A 80 3.65 6.52 5.71
CA ALA A 80 2.42 5.81 6.10
C ALA A 80 2.48 5.10 7.47
N THR A 81 3.68 4.93 8.04
CA THR A 81 3.87 4.35 9.39
C THR A 81 4.01 5.42 10.49
N VAL A 82 4.00 6.69 10.12
CA VAL A 82 4.07 7.82 11.07
C VAL A 82 2.65 8.15 11.56
N PRO A 83 2.45 8.42 12.86
CA PRO A 83 1.14 8.83 13.39
C PRO A 83 0.67 10.16 12.82
N ASP A 84 -0.64 10.35 12.78
CA ASP A 84 -1.24 11.59 12.29
C ASP A 84 -0.79 12.83 13.08
N MET A 85 -0.80 13.95 12.38
CA MET A 85 -0.32 15.22 12.91
C MET A 85 -1.17 15.74 14.08
N GLU A 86 -2.48 15.42 14.12
CA GLU A 86 -3.33 15.77 15.26
C GLU A 86 -2.87 15.08 16.54
N ASN A 87 -2.55 13.78 16.46
CA ASN A 87 -2.00 13.01 17.58
C ASN A 87 -0.61 13.52 18.00
N LEU A 88 0.22 13.98 17.04
CA LEU A 88 1.53 14.55 17.33
C LEU A 88 1.46 15.94 18.01
N LEU A 89 0.42 16.72 17.74
CA LEU A 89 0.23 18.04 18.36
C LEU A 89 -0.17 17.94 19.84
N ASP A 90 -0.87 16.88 20.22
CA ASP A 90 -1.30 16.65 21.60
C ASP A 90 -0.14 16.30 22.54
N VAL A 91 0.95 15.74 22.00
CA VAL A 91 2.18 15.38 22.74
C VAL A 91 3.34 16.33 22.46
N LEU A 92 3.08 17.46 21.80
CA LEU A 92 4.09 18.47 21.53
C LEU A 92 4.44 19.24 22.81
N GLU A 93 5.67 19.08 23.28
CA GLU A 93 6.17 19.81 24.44
C GLU A 93 6.32 21.32 24.17
N GLU A 94 6.33 22.13 25.24
CA GLU A 94 6.52 23.60 25.16
C GLU A 94 7.85 24.03 24.48
N ASN A 95 8.82 23.12 24.36
CA ASN A 95 10.11 23.33 23.70
C ASN A 95 10.11 22.98 22.19
N GLY A 96 8.98 22.47 21.66
CA GLY A 96 8.85 22.00 20.29
C GLY A 96 9.36 20.57 20.03
N GLN A 97 9.62 19.78 21.06
CA GLN A 97 9.95 18.35 20.95
C GLN A 97 8.69 17.50 21.10
N VAL A 98 8.64 16.37 20.41
CA VAL A 98 7.54 15.39 20.50
C VAL A 98 7.95 14.33 21.52
N ASP A 99 7.13 14.10 22.55
CA ASP A 99 7.32 12.98 23.47
C ASP A 99 6.69 11.70 22.86
N PHE A 100 7.53 10.94 22.16
CA PHE A 100 7.11 9.67 21.54
C PHE A 100 6.77 8.57 22.57
N ASP A 101 7.31 8.66 23.79
CA ASP A 101 7.02 7.67 24.84
C ASP A 101 5.59 7.91 25.40
N GLU A 102 5.14 9.17 25.47
CA GLU A 102 3.77 9.53 25.86
C GLU A 102 2.74 9.19 24.77
N LEU A 103 3.14 9.25 23.49
CA LEU A 103 2.31 8.87 22.34
C LEU A 103 2.01 7.36 22.29
N GLY A 104 2.83 6.53 22.92
CA GLY A 104 2.70 5.07 22.88
C GLY A 104 2.93 4.47 21.48
N TRP A 105 3.56 5.23 20.58
CA TRP A 105 3.84 4.81 19.20
C TRP A 105 5.01 3.82 19.15
N ASP A 106 4.79 2.66 18.54
CA ASP A 106 5.83 1.67 18.24
C ASP A 106 6.02 1.58 16.71
N PRO A 107 7.08 2.19 16.15
CA PRO A 107 7.34 2.18 14.72
C PRO A 107 7.45 0.78 14.12
N GLN A 108 7.93 -0.19 14.91
CA GLN A 108 8.07 -1.56 14.41
C GLN A 108 6.70 -2.25 14.35
N ALA A 109 5.85 -2.05 15.36
CA ALA A 109 4.49 -2.59 15.35
C ALA A 109 3.66 -2.00 14.20
N GLU A 110 3.86 -0.70 13.92
CA GLU A 110 3.25 -0.01 12.79
C GLU A 110 3.64 -0.60 11.44
N ALA A 111 4.94 -0.81 11.23
CA ALA A 111 5.45 -1.46 10.03
C ALA A 111 4.97 -2.92 9.91
N ASP A 112 5.02 -3.69 11.00
CA ASP A 112 4.58 -5.09 11.01
C ASP A 112 3.08 -5.22 10.68
N PHE A 113 2.26 -4.30 11.20
CA PHE A 113 0.83 -4.23 10.87
C PHE A 113 0.62 -3.96 9.38
N LEU A 114 1.27 -2.93 8.83
CA LEU A 114 1.11 -2.56 7.43
C LEU A 114 1.66 -3.61 6.47
N ASP A 115 2.83 -4.20 6.78
CA ASP A 115 3.39 -5.32 6.02
C ASP A 115 2.45 -6.55 6.05
N GLY A 116 1.82 -6.83 7.20
CA GLY A 116 0.81 -7.87 7.32
C GLY A 116 -0.41 -7.61 6.44
N VAL A 117 -0.92 -6.38 6.43
CA VAL A 117 -2.06 -5.97 5.59
C VAL A 117 -1.73 -6.10 4.10
N LEU A 118 -0.59 -5.55 3.66
CA LEU A 118 -0.17 -5.61 2.26
C LEU A 118 0.10 -7.05 1.82
N GLY A 119 0.73 -7.86 2.67
CA GLY A 119 0.95 -9.29 2.43
C GLY A 119 -0.36 -10.07 2.32
N ASN A 120 -1.35 -9.78 3.17
CA ASN A 120 -2.66 -10.40 3.07
C ASN A 120 -3.38 -9.99 1.77
N LEU A 121 -3.34 -8.70 1.40
CA LEU A 121 -3.88 -8.23 0.11
C LEU A 121 -3.21 -8.93 -1.08
N TYR A 122 -1.89 -9.14 -1.02
CA TYR A 122 -1.16 -9.89 -2.04
C TYR A 122 -1.69 -11.33 -2.17
N LEU A 123 -1.81 -12.04 -1.05
CA LEU A 123 -2.31 -13.42 -1.04
C LEU A 123 -3.77 -13.53 -1.50
N LEU A 124 -4.63 -12.59 -1.10
CA LEU A 124 -6.01 -12.52 -1.60
C LEU A 124 -6.06 -12.29 -3.11
N THR A 125 -5.20 -11.41 -3.62
CA THR A 125 -5.16 -11.08 -5.06
C THR A 125 -4.62 -12.23 -5.91
N VAL A 126 -3.60 -12.96 -5.44
CA VAL A 126 -3.02 -14.12 -6.14
C VAL A 126 -3.86 -15.39 -5.95
N GLY A 127 -4.53 -15.52 -4.81
CA GLY A 127 -5.31 -16.70 -4.42
C GLY A 127 -6.71 -16.78 -5.02
N ASP A 128 -7.32 -15.66 -5.42
CA ASP A 128 -8.72 -15.65 -5.84
C ASP A 128 -8.93 -16.35 -7.20
N ALA A 129 -9.69 -17.45 -7.16
CA ALA A 129 -9.96 -18.35 -8.28
C ALA A 129 -10.77 -17.71 -9.42
N ALA A 130 -11.32 -16.50 -9.20
CA ALA A 130 -12.07 -15.72 -10.16
C ALA A 130 -11.39 -14.36 -10.47
N GLY A 131 -10.06 -14.32 -10.45
CA GLY A 131 -9.30 -13.29 -11.16
C GLY A 131 -9.27 -11.92 -10.50
N GLY A 132 -8.92 -11.83 -9.21
CA GLY A 132 -8.23 -10.69 -8.57
C GLY A 132 -8.75 -9.26 -8.79
N GLU A 133 -9.92 -9.08 -9.42
CA GLU A 133 -10.45 -7.80 -9.87
C GLU A 133 -11.41 -7.20 -8.84
N SER A 134 -11.94 -8.01 -7.92
CA SER A 134 -12.86 -7.53 -6.90
C SER A 134 -12.11 -6.85 -5.76
N PRO A 135 -12.39 -5.56 -5.49
CA PRO A 135 -11.79 -4.88 -4.36
C PRO A 135 -12.28 -5.46 -3.03
N VAL A 136 -11.42 -5.36 -2.01
CA VAL A 136 -11.63 -5.86 -0.65
C VAL A 136 -12.15 -4.72 0.23
N PRO A 137 -13.23 -4.94 1.01
CA PRO A 137 -13.70 -3.94 1.98
C PRO A 137 -12.69 -3.73 3.11
N LEU A 138 -12.45 -2.47 3.50
CA LEU A 138 -11.53 -2.17 4.61
C LEU A 138 -11.93 -2.83 5.94
N PRO A 139 -13.21 -2.90 6.35
CA PRO A 139 -13.58 -3.61 7.59
C PRO A 139 -13.17 -5.09 7.57
N ALA A 140 -13.29 -5.75 6.41
CA ALA A 140 -12.92 -7.14 6.27
C ALA A 140 -11.40 -7.32 6.35
N LEU A 141 -10.64 -6.39 5.75
CA LEU A 141 -9.18 -6.39 5.79
C LEU A 141 -8.67 -6.12 7.22
N ALA A 142 -9.21 -5.11 7.91
CA ALA A 142 -8.88 -4.82 9.31
C ALA A 142 -9.21 -6.01 10.23
N ALA A 143 -10.42 -6.59 10.08
CA ALA A 143 -10.83 -7.76 10.85
C ALA A 143 -9.89 -8.95 10.64
N SER A 144 -9.39 -9.17 9.42
CA SER A 144 -8.47 -10.28 9.13
C SER A 144 -7.13 -10.20 9.86
N MET A 145 -6.72 -9.00 10.29
CA MET A 145 -5.49 -8.78 11.03
C MET A 145 -5.67 -8.84 12.54
N ILE A 146 -6.86 -8.48 13.03
CA ILE A 146 -7.12 -8.26 14.46
C ILE A 146 -7.90 -9.41 15.08
N VAL A 147 -8.88 -9.96 14.36
CA VAL A 147 -9.77 -11.01 14.88
C VAL A 147 -9.07 -12.36 14.80
N PRO A 148 -8.85 -13.05 15.93
CA PRO A 148 -8.23 -14.38 15.91
C PRO A 148 -9.11 -15.41 15.21
N ASP A 149 -8.51 -16.31 14.43
CA ASP A 149 -9.21 -17.36 13.66
C ASP A 149 -10.08 -18.29 14.53
N ASP A 150 -9.76 -18.46 15.82
CA ASP A 150 -10.48 -19.33 16.76
C ASP A 150 -11.48 -18.59 17.66
N MET A 151 -11.63 -17.27 17.47
CA MET A 151 -12.61 -16.46 18.19
C MET A 151 -14.03 -16.73 17.67
N GLY A 152 -15.00 -16.77 18.58
CA GLY A 152 -16.42 -16.89 18.24
C GLY A 152 -16.98 -15.54 17.76
N GLU A 153 -17.87 -14.93 18.56
CA GLU A 153 -18.32 -13.56 18.30
C GLU A 153 -17.25 -12.58 18.81
N PRO A 154 -16.81 -11.59 17.99
CA PRO A 154 -15.90 -10.54 18.44
C PRO A 154 -16.48 -9.78 19.64
N THR A 155 -15.64 -9.47 20.62
CA THR A 155 -16.01 -8.61 21.75
C THR A 155 -16.07 -7.15 21.34
N ASP A 156 -16.78 -6.31 22.11
CA ASP A 156 -16.86 -4.86 21.85
C ASP A 156 -15.46 -4.22 21.70
N ASP A 157 -14.51 -4.56 22.59
CA ASP A 157 -13.11 -4.09 22.52
C ASP A 157 -12.38 -4.47 21.21
N VAL A 158 -12.78 -5.57 20.57
CA VAL A 158 -12.19 -6.03 19.30
C VAL A 158 -12.84 -5.27 18.15
N LEU A 159 -14.14 -4.99 18.22
CA LEU A 159 -14.85 -4.20 17.21
C LEU A 159 -14.34 -2.75 17.18
N GLU A 160 -14.02 -2.18 18.34
CA GLU A 160 -13.38 -0.87 18.45
C GLU A 160 -12.01 -0.87 17.75
N GLN A 161 -11.13 -1.83 18.07
CA GLN A 161 -9.82 -1.99 17.40
C GLN A 161 -9.94 -2.17 15.88
N VAL A 162 -10.94 -2.93 15.41
CA VAL A 162 -11.18 -3.09 13.96
C VAL A 162 -11.58 -1.77 13.32
N SER A 163 -12.35 -0.94 14.03
CA SER A 163 -12.78 0.37 13.54
C SER A 163 -11.61 1.35 13.48
N ASP A 164 -10.77 1.39 14.52
CA ASP A 164 -9.53 2.20 14.54
C ASP A 164 -8.57 1.80 13.42
N ALA A 165 -8.38 0.49 13.22
CA ALA A 165 -7.54 -0.03 12.15
C ALA A 165 -8.12 0.27 10.76
N MET A 166 -9.44 0.24 10.60
CA MET A 166 -10.09 0.63 9.34
C MET A 166 -9.83 2.10 9.00
N MET A 167 -9.98 3.00 9.98
CA MET A 167 -9.71 4.44 9.79
C MET A 167 -8.25 4.70 9.42
N LYS A 168 -7.34 4.09 10.16
CA LYS A 168 -5.91 4.14 9.87
C LYS A 168 -5.56 3.62 8.48
N LEU A 169 -6.21 2.54 8.04
CA LEU A 169 -6.04 2.01 6.69
C LEU A 169 -6.57 2.97 5.63
N ASP A 170 -7.65 3.70 5.89
CA ASP A 170 -8.16 4.74 4.99
C ASP A 170 -7.09 5.80 4.73
N ASP A 171 -6.46 6.33 5.78
CA ASP A 171 -5.40 7.33 5.67
C ASP A 171 -4.15 6.78 4.96
N GLN A 172 -3.72 5.56 5.31
CA GLN A 172 -2.57 4.91 4.68
C GLN A 172 -2.79 4.66 3.18
N PHE A 173 -3.98 4.21 2.77
CA PHE A 173 -4.26 3.94 1.36
C PHE A 173 -4.42 5.21 0.52
N ARG A 174 -4.84 6.34 1.11
CA ARG A 174 -4.79 7.65 0.44
C ARG A 174 -3.38 8.05 0.05
N LEU A 175 -2.36 7.71 0.86
CA LEU A 175 -0.96 7.95 0.53
C LEU A 175 -0.45 7.03 -0.60
N PHE A 176 -0.93 5.79 -0.62
CA PHE A 176 -0.48 4.78 -1.59
C PHE A 176 -1.15 4.86 -2.96
N GLU A 177 -2.36 5.44 -3.06
CA GLU A 177 -3.10 5.56 -4.33
C GLU A 177 -2.34 6.41 -5.37
N PRO A 178 -1.82 7.61 -5.07
CA PRO A 178 -1.08 8.42 -6.05
C PRO A 178 0.19 7.75 -6.58
N LEU A 179 0.82 6.90 -5.76
CA LEU A 179 1.99 6.11 -6.14
C LEU A 179 1.62 4.95 -7.10
N GLY A 180 0.33 4.61 -7.19
CA GLY A 180 -0.19 3.51 -7.99
C GLY A 180 -0.01 2.15 -7.34
N LEU A 181 0.23 2.07 -6.02
CA LEU A 181 0.30 0.79 -5.30
C LEU A 181 -1.09 0.15 -5.23
N VAL A 182 -2.11 0.95 -4.94
CA VAL A 182 -3.50 0.50 -4.78
C VAL A 182 -4.44 1.27 -5.71
N GLU A 183 -5.53 0.62 -6.10
CA GLU A 183 -6.76 1.30 -6.47
C GLU A 183 -7.67 1.33 -5.26
N TYR A 184 -8.08 2.54 -4.88
CA TYR A 184 -8.66 2.81 -3.59
C TYR A 184 -9.96 3.62 -3.71
N GLN A 185 -10.96 3.24 -2.93
CA GLN A 185 -12.17 4.01 -2.70
C GLN A 185 -12.20 4.41 -1.22
N PRO A 186 -12.13 5.71 -0.89
CA PRO A 186 -12.19 6.21 0.48
C PRO A 186 -13.48 5.86 1.22
N VAL A 187 -13.40 5.84 2.55
CA VAL A 187 -14.56 5.79 3.43
C VAL A 187 -15.44 7.04 3.21
N ASP A 188 -16.75 6.84 3.18
CA ASP A 188 -17.73 7.92 3.07
C ASP A 188 -17.73 8.77 4.35
N GLU A 189 -17.24 10.02 4.26
CA GLU A 189 -17.19 10.96 5.40
C GLU A 189 -18.56 11.19 6.06
N ALA A 190 -19.67 11.05 5.33
CA ALA A 190 -21.00 11.16 5.90
C ALA A 190 -21.31 10.03 6.90
N LEU A 191 -20.70 8.86 6.70
CA LEU A 191 -20.81 7.73 7.62
C LEU A 191 -19.99 7.99 8.90
N MET A 192 -18.84 8.63 8.78
CA MET A 192 -17.99 8.99 9.92
C MET A 192 -18.65 10.03 10.83
N ALA A 193 -19.32 11.03 10.24
CA ALA A 193 -20.05 12.05 10.99
C ALA A 193 -21.23 11.49 11.84
N ASP A 194 -21.82 10.36 11.43
CA ASP A 194 -22.90 9.70 12.16
C ASP A 194 -22.38 8.83 13.33
N ILE A 195 -21.11 8.42 13.30
CA ILE A 195 -20.47 7.62 14.39
C ILE A 195 -20.08 8.52 15.56
N ASP A 196 -19.63 9.75 15.28
CA ASP A 196 -19.26 10.74 16.31
C ASP A 196 -20.47 11.42 16.99
N ASP A 197 -21.65 11.38 16.38
CA ASP A 197 -22.88 11.88 16.98
C ASP A 197 -23.51 10.79 17.87
N GLU A 198 -23.20 10.81 19.18
CA GLU A 198 -23.79 9.91 20.20
C GLU A 198 -25.34 9.88 20.21
N THR A 199 -26.00 10.77 19.46
CA THR A 199 -27.47 10.82 19.31
C THR A 199 -28.02 10.18 18.05
N ALA A 200 -27.16 9.76 17.10
CA ALA A 200 -27.55 9.00 15.93
C ALA A 200 -27.88 7.56 16.34
N GLN A 201 -29.14 7.15 16.17
CA GLN A 201 -29.49 5.74 16.30
C GLN A 201 -28.97 5.02 15.05
N PRO A 202 -28.13 3.97 15.19
CA PRO A 202 -27.79 3.14 14.05
C PRO A 202 -29.09 2.46 13.59
N GLU A 203 -29.67 2.95 12.49
CA GLU A 203 -30.72 2.21 11.82
C GLU A 203 -30.08 0.93 11.28
N GLN A 204 -30.33 -0.19 11.97
CA GLN A 204 -29.93 -1.54 11.55
C GLN A 204 -30.74 -1.97 10.32
N ALA A 205 -30.58 -1.26 9.21
CA ALA A 205 -30.98 -1.73 7.91
C ALA A 205 -30.07 -2.92 7.52
N PRO A 206 -30.60 -3.95 6.82
CA PRO A 206 -29.78 -5.04 6.34
C PRO A 206 -28.72 -4.48 5.39
N VAL A 207 -27.45 -4.68 5.74
CA VAL A 207 -26.27 -4.29 4.95
C VAL A 207 -26.42 -4.86 3.55
N ASP A 208 -26.64 -4.00 2.55
CA ASP A 208 -26.55 -4.38 1.15
C ASP A 208 -25.12 -4.17 0.62
N ASP A 209 -24.85 -4.61 -0.61
CA ASP A 209 -23.51 -4.45 -1.21
C ASP A 209 -23.14 -2.96 -1.40
N GLU A 210 -24.14 -2.05 -1.46
CA GLU A 210 -23.95 -0.60 -1.57
C GLU A 210 -23.50 -0.04 -0.22
N ASP A 211 -24.04 -0.53 0.90
CA ASP A 211 -23.62 -0.19 2.27
C ASP A 211 -22.17 -0.59 2.57
N VAL A 212 -21.69 -1.75 2.08
CA VAL A 212 -20.30 -2.19 2.34
C VAL A 212 -19.29 -1.27 1.64
N SER A 213 -19.60 -0.80 0.44
CA SER A 213 -18.69 0.07 -0.32
C SER A 213 -18.48 1.45 0.33
N ARG A 214 -19.39 1.87 1.22
CA ARG A 214 -19.28 3.14 1.99
C ARG A 214 -18.21 3.08 3.08
N TYR A 215 -17.82 1.88 3.49
CA TYR A 215 -16.73 1.66 4.46
C TYR A 215 -15.36 1.57 3.79
N GLY A 216 -15.24 1.98 2.53
CA GLY A 216 -14.00 1.97 1.78
C GLY A 216 -13.64 0.62 1.18
N MET A 217 -12.99 0.65 0.02
CA MET A 217 -12.65 -0.53 -0.77
C MET A 217 -11.23 -0.39 -1.32
N VAL A 218 -10.45 -1.46 -1.32
CA VAL A 218 -9.06 -1.43 -1.78
C VAL A 218 -8.72 -2.65 -2.62
N ARG A 219 -7.88 -2.48 -3.64
CA ARG A 219 -7.22 -3.58 -4.35
C ARG A 219 -5.80 -3.20 -4.73
N LEU A 220 -4.91 -4.18 -4.82
CA LEU A 220 -3.59 -3.96 -5.39
C LEU A 220 -3.70 -3.75 -6.91
N THR A 221 -2.93 -2.80 -7.42
CA THR A 221 -2.72 -2.69 -8.86
C THR A 221 -1.69 -3.74 -9.30
N PRO A 222 -1.48 -3.98 -10.60
CA PRO A 222 -0.37 -4.80 -11.07
C PRO A 222 1.01 -4.29 -10.61
N LEU A 223 1.17 -2.97 -10.48
CA LEU A 223 2.39 -2.36 -9.94
C LEU A 223 2.49 -2.58 -8.42
N GLY A 224 1.36 -2.50 -7.72
CA GLY A 224 1.23 -2.86 -6.32
C GLY A 224 1.66 -4.29 -6.01
N LEU A 225 1.17 -5.25 -6.80
CA LEU A 225 1.58 -6.66 -6.68
C LEU A 225 3.09 -6.83 -6.82
N TYR A 226 3.71 -6.12 -7.77
CA TYR A 226 5.17 -6.13 -7.93
C TYR A 226 5.89 -5.55 -6.70
N GLY A 227 5.45 -4.38 -6.20
CA GLY A 227 6.07 -3.72 -5.06
C GLY A 227 5.95 -4.51 -3.76
N VAL A 228 4.74 -4.98 -3.43
CA VAL A 228 4.50 -5.80 -2.24
C VAL A 228 5.31 -7.10 -2.31
N ARG A 229 5.33 -7.76 -3.48
CA ARG A 229 6.16 -8.96 -3.67
C ARG A 229 7.65 -8.68 -3.45
N ALA A 230 8.17 -7.57 -3.97
CA ALA A 230 9.57 -7.20 -3.79
C ALA A 230 9.92 -7.04 -2.31
N ARG A 231 9.08 -6.33 -1.54
CA ARG A 231 9.23 -6.20 -0.07
C ARG A 231 9.17 -7.54 0.65
N MET A 232 8.17 -8.39 0.34
CA MET A 232 8.04 -9.71 0.96
C MET A 232 9.31 -10.55 0.73
N LEU A 233 9.82 -10.58 -0.51
CA LEU A 233 11.04 -11.32 -0.84
C LEU A 233 12.28 -10.76 -0.13
N GLU A 234 12.39 -9.43 -0.01
CA GLU A 234 13.46 -8.79 0.74
C GLU A 234 13.41 -9.14 2.25
N ALA A 235 12.21 -9.22 2.81
CA ALA A 235 11.97 -9.69 4.17
C ALA A 235 12.15 -11.21 4.34
N GLY A 236 12.44 -11.95 3.27
CA GLY A 236 12.60 -13.41 3.28
C GLY A 236 11.28 -14.18 3.41
N VAL A 237 10.15 -13.52 3.16
CA VAL A 237 8.82 -14.12 3.09
C VAL A 237 8.60 -14.68 1.68
N ASP A 238 8.02 -15.88 1.61
CA ASP A 238 7.67 -16.49 0.32
C ASP A 238 6.49 -15.74 -0.31
N ALA A 239 6.64 -15.35 -1.58
CA ALA A 239 5.67 -14.56 -2.33
C ALA A 239 5.53 -15.13 -3.75
N PRO A 240 4.77 -16.23 -3.90
CA PRO A 240 4.68 -16.97 -5.16
C PRO A 240 3.95 -16.16 -6.22
N ALA A 241 4.52 -16.08 -7.42
CA ALA A 241 3.91 -15.44 -8.57
C ALA A 241 3.80 -16.41 -9.75
N VAL A 242 2.76 -16.21 -10.57
CA VAL A 242 2.63 -16.95 -11.83
C VAL A 242 3.83 -16.62 -12.73
N GLY A 243 4.52 -17.65 -13.20
CA GLY A 243 5.75 -17.61 -14.00
C GLY A 243 7.01 -18.03 -13.24
N ASP A 244 6.95 -18.16 -11.91
CA ASP A 244 8.10 -18.58 -11.09
C ASP A 244 8.56 -20.03 -11.37
N LEU A 245 7.68 -20.87 -11.94
CA LEU A 245 7.93 -22.27 -12.28
C LEU A 245 8.17 -22.48 -13.78
N ALA A 246 7.95 -21.46 -14.62
CA ALA A 246 8.01 -21.57 -16.08
C ALA A 246 9.39 -21.99 -16.63
N ASP A 247 10.47 -21.72 -15.89
CA ASP A 247 11.84 -22.11 -16.24
C ASP A 247 12.35 -23.35 -15.47
N LYS A 248 11.50 -23.99 -14.67
CA LYS A 248 11.82 -25.17 -13.84
C LYS A 248 11.52 -26.48 -14.57
N GLY A 249 11.91 -27.61 -13.99
CA GLY A 249 11.58 -28.95 -14.52
C GLY A 249 10.12 -29.33 -14.26
N ALA A 250 9.57 -30.26 -15.04
CA ALA A 250 8.18 -30.69 -14.90
C ALA A 250 7.83 -31.26 -13.52
N ASP A 251 8.78 -31.88 -12.82
CA ASP A 251 8.60 -32.39 -11.46
C ASP A 251 8.34 -31.26 -10.45
N VAL A 252 9.14 -30.19 -10.51
CA VAL A 252 9.00 -29.00 -9.67
C VAL A 252 7.72 -28.23 -10.04
N LEU A 253 7.40 -28.13 -11.33
CA LEU A 253 6.16 -27.50 -11.79
C LEU A 253 4.92 -28.21 -11.23
N LEU A 254 4.86 -29.54 -11.35
CA LEU A 254 3.70 -30.32 -10.92
C LEU A 254 3.54 -30.37 -9.40
N ASP A 255 4.66 -30.41 -8.67
CA ASP A 255 4.62 -30.34 -7.20
C ASP A 255 4.20 -28.94 -6.73
N GLY A 256 4.74 -27.88 -7.34
CA GLY A 256 4.43 -26.49 -6.99
C GLY A 256 2.99 -26.10 -7.32
N THR A 257 2.51 -26.45 -8.52
CA THR A 257 1.13 -26.11 -8.96
C THR A 257 0.04 -26.88 -8.21
N ALA A 258 0.38 -27.92 -7.45
CA ALA A 258 -0.59 -28.68 -6.65
C ALA A 258 -1.25 -27.83 -5.53
N GLY A 259 -0.57 -26.78 -5.06
CA GLY A 259 -1.10 -25.84 -4.07
C GLY A 259 -1.81 -24.63 -4.67
N PHE A 260 -1.76 -24.45 -6.00
CA PHE A 260 -2.27 -23.25 -6.66
C PHE A 260 -3.79 -23.33 -6.91
N PRO A 261 -4.49 -22.18 -6.91
CA PRO A 261 -5.81 -22.09 -7.52
C PRO A 261 -5.78 -22.57 -8.98
N GLN A 262 -6.90 -23.13 -9.45
CA GLN A 262 -6.96 -23.77 -10.77
C GLN A 262 -6.49 -22.87 -11.92
N HIS A 263 -6.88 -21.59 -11.90
CA HIS A 263 -6.51 -20.65 -12.97
C HIS A 263 -5.00 -20.34 -12.96
N ALA A 264 -4.40 -20.18 -11.77
CA ALA A 264 -2.98 -19.93 -11.60
C ALA A 264 -2.15 -21.16 -12.03
N ALA A 265 -2.57 -22.36 -11.61
CA ALA A 265 -1.98 -23.62 -12.07
C ALA A 265 -2.04 -23.75 -13.60
N GLN A 266 -3.17 -23.42 -14.22
CA GLN A 266 -3.31 -23.45 -15.67
C GLN A 266 -2.37 -22.45 -16.36
N ALA A 267 -2.36 -21.20 -15.90
CA ALA A 267 -1.50 -20.16 -16.45
C ALA A 267 -0.01 -20.53 -16.34
N GLU A 268 0.40 -21.10 -15.21
CA GLU A 268 1.77 -21.59 -15.00
C GLU A 268 2.15 -22.69 -16.00
N ILE A 269 1.29 -23.70 -16.14
CA ILE A 269 1.52 -24.83 -17.07
C ILE A 269 1.55 -24.34 -18.52
N GLU A 270 0.66 -23.41 -18.90
CA GLU A 270 0.65 -22.83 -20.24
C GLU A 270 1.93 -22.05 -20.53
N GLN A 271 2.44 -21.27 -19.57
CA GLN A 271 3.71 -20.55 -19.70
C GLN A 271 4.90 -21.51 -19.80
N TRP A 272 4.95 -22.54 -18.96
CA TRP A 272 5.97 -23.58 -19.02
C TRP A 272 5.96 -24.28 -20.38
N LEU A 273 4.79 -24.71 -20.87
CA LEU A 273 4.64 -25.35 -22.18
C LEU A 273 5.05 -24.43 -23.34
N ALA A 274 4.81 -23.12 -23.25
CA ALA A 274 5.22 -22.17 -24.28
C ALA A 274 6.75 -22.06 -24.43
N GLY A 275 7.49 -22.35 -23.34
CA GLY A 275 8.96 -22.38 -23.32
C GLY A 275 9.59 -23.70 -23.76
N HIS A 276 8.82 -24.79 -23.86
CA HIS A 276 9.34 -26.14 -24.08
C HIS A 276 8.92 -26.76 -25.43
N GLU A 277 9.78 -27.61 -25.99
CA GLU A 277 9.42 -28.37 -27.20
C GLU A 277 8.38 -29.45 -26.86
N PRO A 278 7.30 -29.63 -27.65
CA PRO A 278 6.18 -30.49 -27.25
C PRO A 278 6.52 -31.97 -26.96
N LEU A 279 7.48 -32.57 -27.66
CA LEU A 279 7.88 -33.96 -27.41
C LEU A 279 8.77 -34.09 -26.19
N ASP A 280 9.62 -33.11 -25.93
CA ASP A 280 10.46 -33.08 -24.73
C ASP A 280 9.60 -32.81 -23.49
N ALA A 281 8.68 -31.85 -23.56
CA ALA A 281 7.69 -31.58 -22.51
C ALA A 281 6.82 -32.81 -22.17
N ALA A 282 6.43 -33.61 -23.18
CA ALA A 282 5.64 -34.82 -22.96
C ALA A 282 6.46 -36.03 -22.45
N ARG A 283 7.80 -35.95 -22.46
CA ARG A 283 8.69 -37.01 -21.97
C ARG A 283 9.04 -36.86 -20.50
N GLU A 284 9.12 -35.62 -20.02
CA GLU A 284 9.22 -35.30 -18.60
C GLU A 284 7.95 -35.72 -17.85
#